data_AF-F9CYR4-F1
#
_entry.id   AF-F9CYR4-F1
#
_cell.length_a   1.000
_cell.length_b   1.000
_cell.length_c   1.000
_cell.angle_alpha   90.00
_cell.angle_beta   90.00
_cell.angle_gamma   90.00
#
_symmetry.space_group_name_H-M   'P 1'
#
loop_
_entity.id
_entity.type
_entity.pdbx_description
1 polymer ?
#
loop_
_entity_poly.entity_id
_entity_poly.type
_entity_poly.pdbx_seq_one_letter_code
_entity_poly.pdbx_strand_id
1 'polypeptide(L)' 'MKCSITECKSKAEQPVKIGLKETRNLCKYHYNLFKNRDEKYPPNFSKASEFKEKIN' A
#
# COMPACT_ATOMS: atom_id res chain seq x y z
N MET A 1 -15.01 -7.89 -10.31
CA MET A 1 -14.50 -7.36 -9.02
C MET A 1 -14.29 -8.53 -8.07
N LYS A 2 -13.12 -8.66 -7.42
CA LYS A 2 -12.75 -9.88 -6.67
C LYS A 2 -13.05 -9.87 -5.15
N CYS A 3 -13.52 -8.75 -4.58
CA CYS A 3 -14.34 -8.74 -3.36
C CYS A 3 -15.16 -7.44 -3.36
N SER A 4 -16.31 -7.42 -2.67
CA SER A 4 -16.96 -6.17 -2.25
C SER A 4 -16.30 -5.63 -0.97
N ILE A 5 -16.37 -4.32 -0.73
CA ILE A 5 -15.82 -3.69 0.50
C ILE A 5 -16.35 -4.38 1.76
N THR A 6 -17.64 -4.73 1.77
CA THR A 6 -18.30 -5.44 2.88
C THR A 6 -17.72 -6.83 3.10
N GLU A 7 -17.54 -7.61 2.03
CA GLU A 7 -16.89 -8.93 2.12
C GLU A 7 -15.45 -8.83 2.62
N CYS A 8 -14.74 -7.80 2.18
CA CYS A 8 -13.37 -7.57 2.60
C CYS A 8 -13.29 -7.17 4.09
N LYS A 9 -14.27 -6.46 4.64
CA LYS A 9 -14.35 -6.17 6.09
C LYS A 9 -14.66 -7.42 6.91
N SER A 10 -15.57 -8.27 6.45
CA SER A 10 -15.97 -9.49 7.19
C SER A 10 -14.92 -10.60 7.13
N LYS A 11 -14.17 -10.72 6.03
CA LYS A 11 -13.11 -11.73 5.84
C LYS A 11 -11.72 -11.17 6.13
N ALA A 12 -11.63 -10.06 6.86
CA ALA A 12 -10.37 -9.39 7.10
C ALA A 12 -9.57 -10.14 8.17
N GLU A 13 -8.44 -10.71 7.77
CA GLU A 13 -7.62 -11.52 8.68
C GLU A 13 -6.54 -10.67 9.35
N GLN A 14 -6.08 -9.58 8.72
CA GLN A 14 -4.99 -8.76 9.23
C GLN A 14 -5.18 -7.26 8.97
N PRO A 15 -4.91 -6.40 9.99
CA PRO A 15 -4.78 -4.95 9.80
C PRO A 15 -3.44 -4.63 9.13
N VAL A 16 -3.49 -3.84 8.06
CA VAL A 16 -2.32 -3.48 7.25
C VAL A 16 -2.21 -1.96 7.21
N LYS A 17 -0.99 -1.46 7.45
CA LYS A 17 -0.69 -0.04 7.32
C LYS A 17 -0.49 0.29 5.83
N ILE A 18 -1.46 0.98 5.27
CA ILE A 18 -1.49 1.37 3.84
C ILE A 18 -1.03 2.81 3.60
N GLY A 19 -0.70 3.55 4.65
CA GLY A 19 -0.15 4.89 4.58
C GLY A 19 0.47 5.34 5.90
N LEU A 20 0.84 6.62 6.02
CA LEU A 20 1.52 7.15 7.21
C LEU A 20 0.70 7.02 8.50
N LYS A 21 -0.63 7.23 8.41
CA LYS A 21 -1.57 7.21 9.54
C LYS A 21 -2.79 6.32 9.31
N GLU A 22 -2.88 5.63 8.18
CA GLU A 22 -4.04 4.81 7.84
C GLU A 22 -3.70 3.33 7.92
N THR A 23 -4.52 2.61 8.68
CA THR A 23 -4.50 1.16 8.80
C THR A 23 -5.86 0.63 8.37
N ARG A 24 -5.88 -0.34 7.45
CA ARG A 24 -7.11 -1.02 7.02
C ARG A 24 -7.00 -2.50 7.19
N ASN A 25 -8.13 -3.12 7.49
CA ASN A 25 -8.24 -4.57 7.52
C ASN A 25 -8.38 -5.06 6.08
N LEU A 26 -7.43 -5.88 5.62
CA LEU A 26 -7.46 -6.48 4.29
C LEU A 26 -7.82 -7.97 4.43
N CYS A 27 -8.63 -8.48 3.50
CA CYS A 27 -8.76 -9.93 3.35
C CYS A 27 -7.49 -10.51 2.72
N LYS A 28 -7.27 -11.82 2.87
CA LYS A 28 -6.08 -12.53 2.37
C LYS A 28 -5.69 -12.18 0.92
N TYR A 29 -6.69 -12.10 0.05
CA TYR A 29 -6.47 -11.80 -1.37
C TYR A 29 -5.88 -10.39 -1.57
N HIS A 30 -6.47 -9.38 -0.93
CA HIS A 30 -6.00 -8.00 -1.04
C HIS A 30 -4.71 -7.77 -0.27
N TYR A 31 -4.50 -8.47 0.84
CA TYR A 31 -3.23 -8.48 1.55
C TYR A 31 -2.08 -8.94 0.63
N ASN A 32 -2.27 -10.07 -0.05
CA ASN A 32 -1.27 -10.60 -0.97
C ASN A 32 -1.00 -9.65 -2.15
N LEU A 33 -2.04 -9.03 -2.72
CA LEU A 33 -1.86 -8.02 -3.77
C LEU A 33 -1.08 -6.81 -3.27
N PHE A 34 -1.42 -6.30 -2.09
CA PHE A 34 -0.75 -5.16 -1.49
C PHE A 34 0.72 -5.47 -1.21
N LYS A 35 1.02 -6.60 -0.58
CA LYS A 35 2.39 -7.02 -0.27
C LYS A 35 3.25 -7.21 -1.52
N ASN A 36 2.70 -7.86 -2.56
CA ASN A 36 3.41 -8.04 -3.82
C ASN A 36 3.61 -6.73 -4.59
N ARG A 37 2.77 -5.70 -4.36
CA ARG A 37 2.95 -4.39 -4.99
C ARG A 37 4.22 -3.71 -4.51
N ASP A 38 4.50 -3.73 -3.20
CA ASP A 38 5.73 -3.14 -2.65
C ASP A 38 6.99 -3.85 -3.17
N GLU A 39 6.94 -5.18 -3.35
CA GLU A 39 8.07 -5.95 -3.89
C GLU A 39 8.26 -5.71 -5.39
N LYS A 40 7.17 -5.63 -6.16
CA LYS A 40 7.20 -5.46 -7.61
C LYS A 40 7.36 -4.01 -8.07
N TYR A 41 6.89 -3.07 -7.27
CA TYR A 41 6.92 -1.63 -7.51
C TYR A 41 7.43 -0.92 -6.25
N PRO A 42 8.69 -1.13 -5.87
CA PRO A 42 9.27 -0.45 -4.73
C PRO A 42 9.14 1.06 -4.97
N PRO A 43 8.57 1.81 -4.01
CA PRO A 43 8.38 3.22 -4.21
C PRO A 43 9.76 3.89 -4.22
N ASN A 44 10.09 4.49 -5.37
CA ASN A 44 11.33 5.25 -5.54
C ASN A 44 11.14 6.64 -4.92
N PHE A 45 11.22 6.70 -3.58
CA PHE A 45 11.15 7.95 -2.85
C PHE A 45 12.53 8.62 -2.85
N SER A 46 12.72 9.65 -3.68
CA SER A 46 13.88 10.54 -3.57
C SER A 46 13.60 11.64 -2.54
N LYS A 47 14.63 12.11 -1.84
CA LYS A 47 14.48 13.26 -0.95
C LYS A 47 14.20 14.50 -1.79
N ALA A 48 13.30 15.36 -1.32
CA ALA A 48 13.00 16.63 -1.98
C ALA A 48 14.24 17.55 -2.10
N SER A 49 15.24 17.36 -1.25
CA SER A 49 16.55 18.03 -1.34
C SER A 49 17.32 17.65 -2.61
N GLU A 50 17.20 16.41 -3.09
CA GLU A 50 17.89 15.92 -4.30
C GLU A 50 17.29 16.49 -5.59
N PHE A 51 16.06 17.01 -5.54
CA PHE A 51 15.42 17.70 -6.67
C PHE A 51 15.95 19.12 -6.91
N LYS A 52 16.56 19.76 -5.91
CA LYS A 52 17.05 21.16 -6.02
C LYS A 52 18.38 21.31 -6.74
N GLU A 53 19.14 20.23 -6.92
CA GLU A 53 20.49 20.29 -7.50
C GLU A 53 20.51 20.33 -9.05
N LYS A 54 19.35 20.14 -9.71
CA LYS A 54 19.26 20.11 -11.19
C LYS A 54 18.76 21.41 -11.83
N ILE A 55 18.60 22.47 -11.06
CA ILE A 55 18.17 23.81 -11.54
C ILE A 55 19.21 24.86 -11.12
N ASN A 56 20.49 24.59 -11.41
CA ASN A 56 21.57 25.56 -11.43
C ASN A 56 22.49 25.27 -12.61
#